data_AF-V5HEI8-F1
#
_entry.id   AF-V5HEI8-F1
#
_cell.length_a   1.000
_cell.length_b   1.000
_cell.length_c   1.000
_cell.angle_alpha   90.00
_cell.angle_beta   90.00
_cell.angle_gamma   90.00
#
_symmetry.space_group_name_H-M   'P 1'
#
loop_
_entity.id
_entity.type
_entity.pdbx_description
1 polymer ?
#
loop_
_entity_poly.entity_id
_entity_poly.type
_entity_poly.pdbx_seq_one_letter_code
_entity_poly.pdbx_strand_id
1 'polypeptide(L)'
;MVHVWVLAALQGFLSMGRFGAVRDLFESQVKSVFVRVTHPLTRKCAFPVLSFMLLSYQHSPSLFHKVVPDVPELVKLLKKEKNDDAALEVASLSQTLMYVHSGFPDLYDPVLDALKEFPSPRQEEMQNLLAMYRMDVPEKYVGGIVGDVSTISRREDELVGLVNLGNTCYANSVLQALYMTSRLRNELLQTNSIPAGTNLKRLQELFAFLMLSQRPAVSPESFLSKSRPSWFEWGEQQDCSEFLRFLVDSLHEEHKAHRLWRPAADP
;
A
#
# COMPACT_ATOMS: atom_id res chain seq x y z
N MET A 1 27.82 -10.58 4.63
CA MET A 1 27.92 -9.18 4.18
C MET A 1 26.69 -8.72 3.40
N VAL A 2 26.21 -9.44 2.38
CA VAL A 2 25.06 -9.01 1.55
C VAL A 2 23.78 -8.73 2.37
N HIS A 3 23.45 -9.58 3.34
CA HIS A 3 22.25 -9.41 4.16
C HIS A 3 22.25 -8.11 5.01
N VAL A 4 23.43 -7.62 5.41
CA VAL A 4 23.56 -6.36 6.16
C VAL A 4 23.12 -5.18 5.29
N TRP A 5 23.51 -5.16 4.02
CA TRP A 5 23.10 -4.14 3.06
C TRP A 5 21.60 -4.22 2.75
N VAL A 6 21.06 -5.43 2.61
CA VAL A 6 19.61 -5.62 2.41
C VAL A 6 18.83 -5.10 3.60
N LEU A 7 19.22 -5.49 4.82
CA LEU A 7 18.56 -5.03 6.05
C LEU A 7 18.67 -3.50 6.23
N ALA A 8 19.85 -2.93 6.00
CA ALA A 8 20.06 -1.49 6.07
C ALA A 8 19.21 -0.74 5.02
N ALA A 9 19.12 -1.27 3.80
CA ALA A 9 18.27 -0.69 2.76
C ALA A 9 16.79 -0.77 3.14
N LEU A 10 16.32 -1.92 3.64
CA LEU A 10 14.94 -2.09 4.10
C LEU A 10 14.61 -1.13 5.24
N GLN A 11 15.47 -1.07 6.26
CA GLN A 11 15.34 -0.11 7.37
C GLN A 11 15.34 1.35 6.87
N GLY A 12 16.16 1.67 5.87
CA GLY A 12 16.17 2.98 5.22
C GLY A 12 14.87 3.31 4.48
N PHE A 13 14.29 2.36 3.75
CA PHE A 13 12.99 2.57 3.10
C PHE A 13 11.88 2.79 4.13
N LEU A 14 11.93 2.04 5.24
CA LEU A 14 10.97 2.14 6.32
C LEU A 14 11.09 3.47 7.07
N SER A 15 12.31 3.95 7.34
CA SER A 15 12.54 5.26 7.97
C SER A 15 12.13 6.43 7.06
N MET A 16 12.19 6.24 5.74
CA MET A 16 11.68 7.19 4.75
C MET A 16 10.15 7.11 4.55
N GLY A 17 9.45 6.25 5.29
CA GLY A 17 8.00 6.09 5.21
C GLY A 17 7.51 5.36 3.95
N ARG A 18 8.39 4.65 3.22
CA ARG A 18 8.06 3.90 1.99
C ARG A 18 7.54 2.50 2.30
N PHE A 19 6.53 2.41 3.16
CA PHE A 19 5.98 1.14 3.65
C PHE A 19 5.32 0.29 2.55
N GLY A 20 4.65 0.91 1.57
CA GLY A 20 3.97 0.21 0.48
C GLY A 20 4.95 -0.54 -0.42
N ALA A 21 5.97 0.17 -0.94
CA ALA A 21 7.06 -0.44 -1.69
C ALA A 21 7.75 -1.59 -0.92
N VAL A 22 7.95 -1.46 0.39
CA VAL A 22 8.53 -2.51 1.22
C VAL A 22 7.58 -3.70 1.36
N ARG A 23 6.28 -3.46 1.58
CA ARG A 23 5.28 -4.53 1.59
C ARG A 23 5.21 -5.26 0.26
N ASP A 24 5.13 -4.54 -0.85
CA ASP A 24 5.00 -5.15 -2.18
C ASP A 24 6.25 -5.97 -2.52
N LEU A 25 7.43 -5.47 -2.11
CA LEU A 25 8.67 -6.22 -2.14
C LEU A 25 8.58 -7.48 -1.26
N PHE A 26 8.06 -7.38 -0.04
CA PHE A 26 7.93 -8.53 0.86
C PHE A 26 6.99 -9.58 0.28
N GLU A 27 5.78 -9.17 -0.09
CA GLU A 27 4.75 -10.05 -0.63
C GLU A 27 5.20 -10.73 -1.94
N SER A 28 6.05 -10.08 -2.74
CA SER A 28 6.62 -10.66 -3.97
C SER A 28 7.88 -11.51 -3.74
N GLN A 29 8.70 -11.22 -2.72
CA GLN A 29 10.01 -11.86 -2.54
C GLN A 29 10.08 -12.88 -1.40
N VAL A 30 9.13 -12.93 -0.46
CA VAL A 30 9.25 -13.77 0.75
C VAL A 30 9.49 -15.25 0.42
N LYS A 31 8.82 -15.80 -0.59
CA LYS A 31 9.04 -17.19 -1.03
C LYS A 31 10.45 -17.41 -1.58
N SER A 32 10.96 -16.47 -2.38
CA SER A 32 12.33 -16.52 -2.92
C SER A 32 13.38 -16.46 -1.81
N VAL A 33 13.16 -15.61 -0.79
CA VAL A 33 14.03 -15.54 0.38
C VAL A 33 13.95 -16.82 1.21
N PHE A 34 12.75 -17.38 1.41
CA PHE A 34 12.55 -18.65 2.13
C PHE A 34 13.29 -19.81 1.45
N VAL A 35 13.20 -19.95 0.11
CA VAL A 35 13.98 -20.95 -0.64
C VAL A 35 15.48 -20.79 -0.39
N ARG A 36 16.00 -19.57 -0.26
CA ARG A 36 17.42 -19.35 0.08
C ARG A 36 17.78 -19.74 1.52
N VAL A 37 16.81 -19.84 2.43
CA VAL A 37 17.00 -20.35 3.80
C VAL A 37 17.17 -21.87 3.79
N THR A 38 16.49 -22.59 2.90
CA THR A 38 16.64 -24.05 2.80
C THR A 38 18.05 -24.46 2.38
N HIS A 39 18.74 -23.65 1.55
CA HIS A 39 20.09 -23.92 1.07
C HIS A 39 21.20 -23.58 2.10
N PRO A 40 22.08 -24.53 2.48
CA PRO A 40 23.13 -24.32 3.51
C PRO A 40 24.05 -23.13 3.28
N LEU A 41 24.47 -22.90 2.03
CA LEU A 41 25.44 -21.87 1.69
C LEU A 41 24.87 -20.44 1.84
N THR A 42 23.57 -20.28 1.64
CA THR A 42 22.91 -18.96 1.69
C THR A 42 22.14 -18.72 2.98
N ARG A 43 21.84 -19.76 3.75
CA ARG A 43 21.02 -19.72 4.97
C ARG A 43 21.44 -18.63 5.96
N LYS A 44 22.72 -18.56 6.31
CA LYS A 44 23.26 -17.56 7.24
C LYS A 44 23.05 -16.10 6.79
N CYS A 45 22.81 -15.87 5.50
CA CYS A 45 22.47 -14.56 4.96
C CYS A 45 20.97 -14.39 4.72
N ALA A 46 20.27 -15.43 4.28
CA ALA A 46 18.85 -15.36 3.96
C ALA A 46 17.97 -15.34 5.21
N PHE A 47 18.35 -16.06 6.27
CA PHE A 47 17.54 -16.18 7.46
C PHE A 47 17.33 -14.85 8.20
N PRO A 48 18.36 -14.01 8.45
CA PRO A 48 18.14 -12.68 9.04
C PRO A 48 17.20 -11.78 8.22
N VAL A 49 17.25 -11.89 6.88
CA VAL A 49 16.35 -11.14 5.99
C VAL A 49 14.93 -11.66 6.12
N LEU A 50 14.73 -12.99 6.09
CA LEU A 50 13.42 -13.61 6.30
C LEU A 50 12.83 -13.23 7.66
N SER A 51 13.62 -13.34 8.73
CA SER A 51 13.20 -12.97 10.09
C SER A 51 12.77 -11.51 10.16
N PHE A 52 13.55 -10.58 9.59
CA PHE A 52 13.17 -9.17 9.50
C PHE A 52 11.85 -8.99 8.74
N MET A 53 11.72 -9.61 7.56
CA MET A 53 10.51 -9.50 6.74
C MET A 53 9.26 -9.95 7.50
N LEU A 54 9.32 -11.10 8.17
CA LEU A 54 8.18 -11.67 8.88
C LEU A 54 7.90 -10.92 10.19
N LEU A 55 8.92 -10.61 10.99
CA LEU A 55 8.75 -9.93 12.28
C LEU A 55 8.35 -8.47 12.15
N SER A 56 8.68 -7.80 11.03
CA SER A 56 8.23 -6.41 10.78
C SER A 56 6.84 -6.32 10.13
N TYR A 57 6.31 -7.44 9.61
CA TYR A 57 5.02 -7.52 8.93
C TYR A 57 3.89 -8.02 9.85
N GLN A 58 3.70 -7.37 11.00
CA GLN A 58 2.80 -7.88 12.05
C GLN A 58 1.31 -7.58 11.83
N HIS A 59 0.96 -6.67 10.92
CA HIS A 59 -0.42 -6.23 10.70
C HIS A 59 -1.30 -7.24 9.96
N SER A 60 -0.72 -8.26 9.34
CA SER A 60 -1.44 -9.28 8.57
C SER A 60 -0.69 -10.60 8.58
N PRO A 61 -1.38 -11.74 8.71
CA PRO A 61 -0.75 -13.04 8.63
C PRO A 61 -0.35 -13.45 7.20
N SER A 62 -0.79 -12.70 6.18
CA SER A 62 -0.65 -13.05 4.75
C SER A 62 0.77 -13.43 4.34
N LEU A 63 1.76 -12.67 4.82
CA LEU A 63 3.16 -12.89 4.46
C LEU A 63 3.72 -14.17 5.07
N PHE A 64 3.40 -14.42 6.35
CA PHE A 64 3.78 -15.65 7.04
C PHE A 64 3.05 -16.86 6.46
N HIS A 65 1.76 -16.73 6.14
CA HIS A 65 0.95 -17.78 5.53
C HIS A 65 1.46 -18.25 4.16
N LYS A 66 2.23 -17.42 3.45
CA LYS A 66 2.89 -17.82 2.20
C LYS A 66 4.05 -18.81 2.39
N VAL A 67 4.62 -18.90 3.58
CA VAL A 67 5.81 -19.73 3.88
C VAL A 67 5.58 -20.77 4.96
N VAL A 68 4.59 -20.57 5.84
CA VAL A 68 4.30 -21.50 6.94
C VAL A 68 4.05 -22.96 6.50
N PRO A 69 3.43 -23.26 5.33
CA PRO A 69 3.22 -24.64 4.91
C PRO A 69 4.53 -25.39 4.63
N ASP A 70 5.61 -24.66 4.30
CA ASP A 70 6.91 -25.22 3.94
C ASP A 70 7.85 -25.39 5.15
N VAL A 71 7.47 -24.84 6.32
CA VAL A 71 8.26 -24.91 7.56
C VAL A 71 8.53 -26.35 8.03
N PRO A 72 7.56 -27.29 8.03
CA PRO A 72 7.81 -28.68 8.43
C PRO A 72 8.90 -29.36 7.58
N GLU A 73 8.95 -29.06 6.28
CA GLU A 73 9.97 -29.61 5.37
C GLU A 73 11.34 -29.02 5.67
N LEU A 74 11.43 -27.70 5.89
CA LEU A 74 12.66 -27.03 6.30
C LEU A 74 13.22 -27.62 7.61
N VAL A 75 12.37 -27.83 8.62
CA VAL A 75 12.79 -28.41 9.91
C VAL A 75 13.31 -29.84 9.72
N LYS A 76 12.65 -30.67 8.92
CA LYS A 76 13.12 -32.02 8.58
C LYS A 76 14.50 -31.99 7.90
N LEU A 77 14.70 -31.05 6.98
CA LEU A 77 15.97 -30.84 6.28
C LEU A 77 17.09 -30.44 7.27
N LEU A 78 16.83 -29.51 8.17
CA LEU A 78 17.81 -29.05 9.17
C LEU A 78 18.20 -30.16 10.16
N LYS A 79 17.24 -30.99 10.59
CA LYS A 79 17.52 -32.18 11.40
C LYS A 79 18.41 -33.19 10.67
N LYS A 80 18.16 -33.42 9.37
CA LYS A 80 19.00 -34.29 8.54
C LYS A 80 20.44 -33.76 8.40
N GLU A 81 20.59 -32.44 8.35
CA GLU A 81 21.89 -31.77 8.34
C GLU A 81 22.59 -31.72 9.71
N LYS A 82 21.92 -32.13 10.79
CA LYS A 82 22.37 -31.99 12.19
C LYS A 82 22.71 -30.53 12.54
N ASN A 83 21.94 -29.59 12.00
CA ASN A 83 22.11 -28.16 12.26
C ASN A 83 21.07 -27.70 13.29
N ASP A 84 21.30 -28.10 14.54
CA ASP A 84 20.35 -27.89 15.64
C ASP A 84 20.14 -26.40 15.94
N ASP A 85 21.20 -25.57 15.81
CA ASP A 85 21.12 -24.12 15.98
C ASP A 85 20.13 -23.48 15.00
N ALA A 86 20.27 -23.77 13.70
CA ALA A 86 19.36 -23.23 12.68
C ALA A 86 17.93 -23.77 12.84
N ALA A 87 17.78 -25.03 13.28
CA ALA A 87 16.47 -25.61 13.54
C ALA A 87 15.78 -24.91 14.73
N LEU A 88 16.53 -24.60 15.79
CA LEU A 88 16.06 -23.84 16.95
C LEU A 88 15.67 -22.40 16.56
N GLU A 89 16.46 -21.73 15.72
CA GLU A 89 16.15 -20.39 15.21
C GLU A 89 14.83 -20.38 14.42
N VAL A 90 14.64 -21.33 13.50
CA VAL A 90 13.39 -21.49 12.72
C VAL A 90 12.20 -21.81 13.63
N ALA A 91 12.40 -22.67 14.62
CA ALA A 91 11.36 -23.03 15.59
C ALA A 91 10.91 -21.81 16.40
N SER A 92 11.85 -21.08 16.98
CA SER A 92 11.59 -19.88 17.78
C SER A 92 10.86 -18.79 16.98
N LEU A 93 11.33 -18.52 15.75
CA LEU A 93 10.68 -17.57 14.85
C LEU A 93 9.25 -18.00 14.51
N SER A 94 9.05 -19.25 14.11
CA SER A 94 7.74 -19.77 13.71
C SER A 94 6.75 -19.73 14.86
N GLN A 95 7.16 -20.12 16.07
CA GLN A 95 6.30 -20.08 17.25
C GLN A 95 5.96 -18.65 17.68
N THR A 96 6.90 -17.71 17.56
CA THR A 96 6.64 -16.27 17.77
C THR A 96 5.62 -15.73 16.77
N LEU A 97 5.71 -16.10 15.50
CA LEU A 97 4.78 -15.66 14.45
C LEU A 97 3.40 -16.32 14.59
N MET A 98 3.32 -17.58 15.02
CA MET A 98 2.04 -18.23 15.34
C MET A 98 1.38 -17.63 16.59
N TYR A 99 2.17 -17.16 17.57
CA TYR A 99 1.67 -16.41 18.72
C TYR A 99 1.01 -15.09 18.30
N VAL A 100 1.67 -14.30 17.43
CA VAL A 100 1.09 -13.02 16.96
C VAL A 100 -0.08 -13.21 15.99
N HIS A 101 -0.05 -14.26 15.18
CA HIS A 101 -1.07 -14.58 14.19
C HIS A 101 -1.90 -15.80 14.57
N SER A 102 -2.47 -15.82 15.77
CA SER A 102 -3.29 -16.94 16.25
C SER A 102 -4.61 -17.10 15.48
N GLY A 103 -5.28 -18.26 15.62
CA GLY A 103 -6.61 -18.53 15.05
C GLY A 103 -6.65 -19.39 13.77
N PHE A 104 -5.55 -20.09 13.43
CA PHE A 104 -5.46 -20.93 12.23
C PHE A 104 -4.98 -22.37 12.56
N PRO A 105 -5.76 -23.17 13.33
CA PRO A 105 -5.34 -24.49 13.79
C PRO A 105 -5.01 -25.45 12.63
N ASP A 106 -5.87 -25.53 11.61
CA ASP A 106 -5.65 -26.43 10.45
C ASP A 106 -4.32 -26.15 9.72
N LEU A 107 -3.88 -24.89 9.71
CA LEU A 107 -2.63 -24.47 9.08
C LEU A 107 -1.41 -24.69 9.98
N TYR A 108 -1.58 -24.57 11.30
CA TYR A 108 -0.48 -24.55 12.26
C TYR A 108 -0.22 -25.89 12.94
N ASP A 109 -1.21 -26.78 13.05
CA ASP A 109 -1.03 -28.08 13.70
C ASP A 109 0.12 -28.92 13.08
N PRO A 110 0.26 -29.02 11.74
CA PRO A 110 1.38 -29.73 11.14
C PRO A 110 2.74 -29.11 11.46
N VAL A 111 2.76 -27.80 11.70
CA VAL A 111 3.97 -27.03 12.04
C VAL A 111 4.32 -27.25 13.50
N LEU A 112 3.33 -27.15 14.40
CA LEU A 112 3.50 -27.45 15.83
C LEU A 112 4.00 -28.88 16.05
N ASP A 113 3.46 -29.85 15.30
CA ASP A 113 3.92 -31.25 15.33
C ASP A 113 5.40 -31.39 14.91
N ALA A 114 5.83 -30.66 13.89
CA ALA A 114 7.23 -30.65 13.45
C ALA A 114 8.15 -29.98 14.46
N LEU A 115 7.62 -29.01 15.22
CA LEU A 115 8.36 -28.18 16.17
C LEU A 115 8.33 -28.68 17.63
N LYS A 116 7.55 -29.72 17.94
CA LYS A 116 7.32 -30.22 19.31
C LYS A 116 8.57 -30.58 20.13
N GLU A 117 9.68 -30.86 19.46
CA GLU A 117 10.96 -31.21 20.10
C GLU A 117 11.80 -29.98 20.49
N PHE A 118 11.43 -28.79 20.01
CA PHE A 118 12.14 -27.55 20.31
C PHE A 118 11.46 -26.81 21.46
N PRO A 119 12.25 -26.16 22.35
CA PRO A 119 11.69 -25.39 23.44
C PRO A 119 10.88 -24.20 22.90
N SER A 120 9.71 -23.98 23.51
CA SER A 120 8.91 -22.80 23.20
C SER A 120 9.51 -21.56 23.86
N PRO A 121 9.70 -20.45 23.12
CA PRO A 121 10.08 -19.18 23.73
C PRO A 121 9.05 -18.74 24.79
N ARG A 122 9.49 -17.97 25.78
CA ARG A 122 8.58 -17.40 26.78
C ARG A 122 7.75 -16.30 26.14
N GLN A 123 6.52 -16.10 26.62
CA GLN A 123 5.65 -15.03 26.12
C GLN A 123 6.31 -13.65 26.17
N GLU A 124 7.05 -13.35 27.25
CA GLU A 124 7.80 -12.10 27.40
C GLU A 124 8.90 -11.95 26.32
N GLU A 125 9.62 -13.03 26.01
CA GLU A 125 10.64 -13.03 24.95
C GLU A 125 10.01 -12.78 23.58
N MET A 126 8.89 -13.45 23.29
CA MET A 126 8.13 -13.24 22.05
C MET A 126 7.66 -11.79 21.93
N GLN A 127 7.09 -11.23 23.00
CA GLN A 127 6.60 -9.84 23.01
C GLN A 127 7.73 -8.83 22.85
N ASN A 128 8.87 -9.02 23.53
CA ASN A 128 10.04 -8.16 23.39
C ASN A 128 10.61 -8.20 21.98
N LEU A 129 10.69 -9.40 21.38
CA LEU A 129 11.14 -9.57 20.00
C LEU A 129 10.18 -8.85 19.04
N LEU A 130 8.88 -9.07 19.16
CA LEU A 130 7.88 -8.40 18.33
C LEU A 130 7.93 -6.87 18.52
N ALA A 131 8.11 -6.37 19.74
CA ALA A 131 8.25 -4.94 20.01
C ALA A 131 9.51 -4.35 19.34
N MET A 132 10.63 -5.07 19.32
CA MET A 132 11.86 -4.62 18.67
C MET A 132 11.72 -4.47 17.15
N TYR A 133 10.86 -5.29 16.53
CA TYR A 133 10.59 -5.25 15.08
C TYR A 133 9.28 -4.54 14.73
N ARG A 134 8.53 -4.03 15.72
CA ARG A 134 7.34 -3.20 15.47
C ARG A 134 7.81 -1.95 14.75
N MET A 135 7.43 -1.86 13.48
CA MET A 135 7.56 -0.62 12.71
C MET A 135 6.58 0.35 13.33
N ASP A 136 7.06 1.48 13.88
CA ASP A 136 6.19 2.54 14.40
C ASP A 136 5.25 3.00 13.29
N VAL A 137 4.08 2.41 13.26
CA VAL A 137 2.91 2.92 12.58
C VAL A 137 2.25 3.82 13.61
N PRO A 138 2.27 5.16 13.47
CA PRO A 138 1.60 6.02 14.42
C PRO A 138 0.14 5.61 14.52
N GLU A 139 -0.27 5.28 15.74
CA GLU A 139 -1.55 4.68 16.15
C GLU A 139 -2.71 5.70 16.08
N LYS A 140 -2.78 6.49 15.01
CA LYS A 140 -3.81 7.53 14.83
C LYS A 140 -4.53 7.35 13.50
N TYR A 141 -5.34 6.31 13.36
CA TYR A 141 -6.48 6.31 12.44
C TYR A 141 -7.52 5.27 12.88
N VAL A 142 -8.26 5.62 13.93
CA VAL A 142 -9.63 5.12 14.14
C VAL A 142 -10.49 6.35 14.42
N GLY A 143 -11.23 6.81 13.42
CA GLY A 143 -12.35 7.75 13.59
C GLY A 143 -12.02 9.24 13.65
N GLY A 144 -12.32 9.96 12.56
CA GLY A 144 -12.97 11.27 12.59
C GLY A 144 -12.31 12.46 13.32
N ILE A 145 -11.82 13.40 12.51
CA ILE A 145 -11.85 14.87 12.71
C ILE A 145 -10.77 15.54 13.59
N VAL A 146 -10.17 16.57 12.96
CA VAL A 146 -9.32 17.70 13.40
C VAL A 146 -8.00 17.40 14.13
N GLY A 147 -6.89 17.71 13.45
CA GLY A 147 -5.57 17.90 14.06
C GLY A 147 -4.45 18.07 13.03
N ASP A 148 -3.91 19.29 12.98
CA ASP A 148 -2.69 19.80 12.33
C ASP A 148 -2.13 19.10 11.05
N VAL A 149 -2.09 19.87 9.96
CA VAL A 149 -1.80 19.44 8.58
C VAL A 149 -0.29 19.31 8.29
N SER A 150 0.58 19.60 9.27
CA SER A 150 2.00 19.87 8.97
C SER A 150 2.94 18.66 8.87
N THR A 151 2.54 17.43 9.21
CA THR A 151 3.45 16.27 9.10
C THR A 151 2.80 14.91 8.81
N ILE A 152 1.73 14.87 8.00
CA ILE A 152 1.07 13.60 7.63
C ILE A 152 1.58 13.17 6.24
N SER A 153 2.57 12.28 6.20
CA SER A 153 2.93 11.56 4.98
C SER A 153 1.98 10.38 4.81
N ARG A 154 1.31 10.32 3.66
CA ARG A 154 0.28 9.35 3.25
C ARG A 154 0.84 7.94 3.03
N ARG A 155 0.08 6.89 3.38
CA ARG A 155 0.40 5.51 2.98
C ARG A 155 0.05 5.29 1.50
N GLU A 156 0.87 4.57 0.75
CA GLU A 156 0.69 4.35 -0.71
C GLU A 156 -0.66 3.67 -1.08
N ASP A 157 -1.32 2.97 -0.16
CA ASP A 157 -2.64 2.32 -0.38
C ASP A 157 -3.85 3.17 0.00
N GLU A 158 -3.63 4.26 0.74
CA GLU A 158 -4.72 5.16 1.10
C GLU A 158 -5.23 5.83 -0.19
N LEU A 159 -6.44 6.36 -0.28
CA LEU A 159 -6.89 7.17 -1.44
C LEU A 159 -6.66 8.66 -1.14
N VAL A 160 -6.19 9.46 -2.11
CA VAL A 160 -5.92 10.89 -1.85
C VAL A 160 -7.27 11.57 -1.68
N GLY A 161 -7.49 12.23 -0.55
CA GLY A 161 -8.68 13.02 -0.30
C GLY A 161 -8.73 14.31 -1.11
N LEU A 162 -9.89 14.95 -1.13
CA LEU A 162 -10.05 16.30 -1.64
C LEU A 162 -10.36 17.24 -0.49
N VAL A 163 -9.61 18.34 -0.39
CA VAL A 163 -9.87 19.39 0.59
C VAL A 163 -11.24 20.00 0.32
N ASN A 164 -12.07 20.16 1.36
CA ASN A 164 -13.34 20.86 1.26
C ASN A 164 -13.08 22.37 1.36
N LEU A 165 -13.45 23.14 0.34
CA LEU A 165 -13.15 24.57 0.22
C LEU A 165 -14.33 25.45 0.68
N GLY A 166 -15.14 24.94 1.61
CA GLY A 166 -16.39 25.56 2.05
C GLY A 166 -17.56 25.11 1.19
N ASN A 167 -18.38 24.22 1.73
CA ASN A 167 -19.56 23.63 1.07
C ASN A 167 -19.29 23.02 -0.33
N THR A 168 -18.05 22.58 -0.62
CA THR A 168 -17.70 21.93 -1.90
C THR A 168 -17.77 20.41 -1.87
N CYS A 169 -18.39 19.82 -0.84
CA CYS A 169 -18.51 18.36 -0.70
C CYS A 169 -19.25 17.71 -1.89
N TYR A 170 -20.26 18.40 -2.45
CA TYR A 170 -20.99 17.95 -3.64
C TYR A 170 -20.04 17.68 -4.82
N ALA A 171 -19.06 18.56 -5.04
CA ALA A 171 -18.09 18.43 -6.11
C ALA A 171 -17.02 17.39 -5.77
N ASN A 172 -16.54 17.37 -4.52
CA ASN A 172 -15.53 16.41 -4.07
C ASN A 172 -16.02 14.97 -4.23
N SER A 173 -17.27 14.68 -3.87
CA SER A 173 -17.87 13.35 -4.03
C SER A 173 -17.98 12.94 -5.50
N VAL A 174 -18.38 13.86 -6.39
CA VAL A 174 -18.44 13.60 -7.83
C VAL A 174 -17.05 13.33 -8.42
N LEU A 175 -16.06 14.13 -8.07
CA LEU A 175 -14.69 13.98 -8.58
C LEU A 175 -14.05 12.67 -8.13
N GLN A 176 -14.27 12.24 -6.88
CA GLN A 176 -13.82 10.94 -6.40
C GLN A 176 -14.53 9.79 -7.13
N ALA A 177 -15.84 9.88 -7.38
CA ALA A 177 -16.58 8.86 -8.14
C ALA A 177 -16.08 8.73 -9.59
N LEU A 178 -15.81 9.85 -10.26
CA LEU A 178 -15.23 9.86 -11.60
C LEU A 178 -13.81 9.27 -11.60
N TYR A 179 -12.98 9.62 -10.60
CA TYR A 179 -11.63 9.07 -10.47
C TYR A 179 -11.62 7.55 -10.24
N MET A 180 -12.58 7.02 -9.47
CA MET A 180 -12.73 5.59 -9.23
C MET A 180 -13.22 4.81 -10.46
N THR A 181 -13.71 5.50 -11.50
CA THR A 181 -14.04 4.89 -12.78
C THR A 181 -12.75 4.58 -13.56
N SER A 182 -12.19 3.40 -13.32
CA SER A 182 -10.85 3.01 -13.80
C SER A 182 -10.62 3.21 -15.29
N ARG A 183 -11.63 2.92 -16.14
CA ARG A 183 -11.53 3.14 -17.58
C ARG A 183 -11.32 4.62 -17.93
N LEU A 184 -12.19 5.49 -17.41
CA LEU A 184 -12.11 6.95 -17.60
C LEU A 184 -10.77 7.49 -17.09
N ARG A 185 -10.40 7.14 -15.86
CA ARG A 185 -9.14 7.58 -15.24
C ARG A 185 -7.93 7.18 -16.10
N ASN A 186 -7.85 5.93 -16.51
CA ASN A 186 -6.70 5.42 -17.26
C ASN A 186 -6.62 6.05 -18.65
N GLU A 187 -7.74 6.14 -19.38
CA GLU A 187 -7.81 6.79 -20.70
C GLU A 187 -7.40 8.26 -20.61
N LEU A 188 -7.91 8.99 -19.60
CA LEU A 188 -7.58 10.40 -19.40
C LEU A 188 -6.10 10.61 -19.09
N LEU A 189 -5.52 9.81 -18.19
CA LEU A 189 -4.11 9.94 -17.80
C LEU A 189 -3.12 9.52 -18.89
N GLN A 190 -3.51 8.61 -19.79
CA GLN A 190 -2.67 8.19 -20.92
C GLN A 190 -2.73 9.15 -22.12
N THR A 191 -3.67 10.11 -22.13
CA THR A 191 -3.85 11.02 -23.26
C THR A 191 -2.86 12.19 -23.22
N ASN A 192 -1.86 12.18 -24.10
CA ASN A 192 -0.82 13.22 -24.15
C ASN A 192 -1.20 14.49 -24.93
N SER A 193 -2.34 14.48 -25.63
CA SER A 193 -2.72 15.53 -26.60
C SER A 193 -3.88 16.41 -26.16
N ILE A 194 -4.14 16.52 -24.84
CA ILE A 194 -5.18 17.38 -24.29
C ILE A 194 -4.67 18.84 -24.30
N PRO A 195 -5.35 19.78 -24.97
CA PRO A 195 -4.90 21.16 -25.05
C PRO A 195 -4.85 21.84 -23.68
N ALA A 196 -3.83 22.66 -23.47
CA ALA A 196 -3.67 23.42 -22.24
C ALA A 196 -4.84 24.40 -22.05
N GLY A 197 -5.21 24.63 -20.78
CA GLY A 197 -6.26 25.59 -20.45
C GLY A 197 -7.70 25.08 -20.61
N THR A 198 -7.88 23.81 -21.01
CA THR A 198 -9.18 23.13 -21.11
C THR A 198 -9.63 22.55 -19.76
N ASN A 199 -10.93 22.31 -19.58
CA ASN A 199 -11.44 21.67 -18.36
C ASN A 199 -11.02 20.20 -18.28
N LEU A 200 -10.92 19.52 -19.42
CA LEU A 200 -10.41 18.15 -19.50
C LEU A 200 -8.94 18.06 -19.08
N LYS A 201 -8.11 19.06 -19.44
CA LYS A 201 -6.70 19.12 -18.98
C LYS A 201 -6.60 19.33 -17.48
N ARG A 202 -7.41 20.22 -16.91
CA ARG A 202 -7.44 20.44 -15.45
C ARG A 202 -7.92 19.20 -14.69
N LEU A 203 -8.89 18.47 -15.25
CA LEU A 203 -9.33 17.20 -14.69
C LEU A 203 -8.21 16.15 -14.73
N GLN A 204 -7.47 16.07 -15.85
CA GLN A 204 -6.30 15.20 -15.98
C GLN A 204 -5.24 15.53 -14.92
N GLU A 205 -4.93 16.81 -14.72
CA GLU A 205 -3.98 17.26 -13.70
C GLU A 205 -4.45 16.92 -12.28
N LEU A 206 -5.73 17.12 -11.99
CA LEU A 206 -6.32 16.72 -10.70
C LEU A 206 -6.22 15.20 -10.49
N PHE A 207 -6.51 14.40 -11.50
CA PHE A 207 -6.38 12.94 -11.42
C PHE A 207 -4.93 12.50 -11.25
N ALA A 208 -3.98 13.20 -11.87
CA ALA A 208 -2.56 12.96 -11.66
C ALA A 208 -2.16 13.27 -10.20
N PHE A 209 -2.69 14.36 -9.62
CA PHE A 209 -2.49 14.65 -8.20
C PHE A 209 -3.13 13.60 -7.29
N LEU A 210 -4.34 13.11 -7.60
CA LEU A 210 -4.99 12.03 -6.85
C LEU A 210 -4.24 10.70 -6.94
N MET A 211 -3.51 10.47 -8.04
CA MET A 211 -2.71 9.26 -8.24
C MET A 211 -1.32 9.36 -7.58
N LEU A 212 -0.67 10.51 -7.67
CA LEU A 212 0.76 10.66 -7.39
C LEU A 212 1.08 11.47 -6.13
N SER A 213 0.11 12.15 -5.52
CA SER A 213 0.40 12.98 -4.35
C SER A 213 0.67 12.14 -3.10
N GLN A 214 1.73 12.49 -2.39
CA GLN A 214 2.04 11.98 -1.05
C GLN A 214 1.29 12.73 0.07
N ARG A 215 0.47 13.73 -0.26
CA ARG A 215 -0.38 14.42 0.71
C ARG A 215 -1.65 13.61 0.98
N PRO A 216 -2.20 13.62 2.21
CA PRO A 216 -3.46 12.94 2.51
C PRO A 216 -4.64 13.54 1.74
N ALA A 217 -4.55 14.81 1.33
CA ALA A 217 -5.53 15.45 0.48
C ALA A 217 -4.89 16.49 -0.45
N VAL A 218 -5.56 16.75 -1.58
CA VAL A 218 -5.19 17.80 -2.55
C VAL A 218 -6.32 18.81 -2.69
N SER A 219 -5.97 20.07 -2.95
CA SER A 219 -6.98 21.12 -3.20
C SER A 219 -7.49 21.03 -4.64
N PRO A 220 -8.82 20.90 -4.86
CA PRO A 220 -9.40 20.94 -6.19
C PRO A 220 -9.67 22.38 -6.70
N GLU A 221 -9.17 23.42 -6.03
CA GLU A 221 -9.49 24.82 -6.32
C GLU A 221 -9.20 25.23 -7.78
N SER A 222 -8.03 24.85 -8.30
CA SER A 222 -7.63 25.18 -9.68
C SER A 222 -8.61 24.62 -10.71
N PHE A 223 -9.16 23.43 -10.44
CA PHE A 223 -10.19 22.81 -11.26
C PHE A 223 -11.54 23.52 -11.07
N LEU A 224 -12.03 23.62 -9.83
CA LEU A 224 -13.36 24.17 -9.53
C LEU A 224 -13.53 25.62 -9.96
N SER A 225 -12.45 26.43 -9.96
CA SER A 225 -12.48 27.82 -10.42
C SER A 225 -12.92 27.99 -11.89
N LYS A 226 -12.89 26.93 -12.70
CA LYS A 226 -13.23 26.96 -14.14
C LYS A 226 -14.25 25.92 -14.58
N SER A 227 -14.52 24.90 -13.77
CA SER A 227 -15.39 23.78 -14.12
C SER A 227 -16.76 23.79 -13.45
N ARG A 228 -17.07 24.82 -12.66
CA ARG A 228 -18.38 24.99 -12.01
C ARG A 228 -19.39 25.67 -12.93
N PRO A 229 -20.69 25.35 -12.81
CA PRO A 229 -21.76 26.13 -13.41
C PRO A 229 -21.66 27.61 -13.01
N SER A 230 -21.96 28.51 -13.94
CA SER A 230 -21.89 29.96 -13.69
C SER A 230 -22.91 30.44 -12.66
N TRP A 231 -24.00 29.70 -12.47
CA TRP A 231 -25.05 29.99 -11.47
C TRP A 231 -24.79 29.36 -10.10
N PHE A 232 -23.67 28.64 -9.93
CA PHE A 232 -23.27 28.15 -8.61
C PHE A 232 -22.48 29.24 -7.91
N GLU A 233 -22.98 29.69 -6.76
CA GLU A 233 -22.30 30.67 -5.90
C GLU A 233 -21.24 29.99 -5.01
N TRP A 234 -20.16 30.72 -4.69
CA TRP A 234 -19.14 30.21 -3.78
C TRP A 234 -19.66 30.20 -2.34
N GLY A 235 -19.34 29.14 -1.59
CA GLY A 235 -19.78 28.99 -0.20
C GLY A 235 -21.18 28.41 -0.02
N GLU A 236 -21.99 28.28 -1.07
CA GLU A 236 -23.31 27.66 -1.01
C GLU A 236 -23.25 26.14 -1.21
N GLN A 237 -24.17 25.42 -0.57
CA GLN A 237 -24.38 23.99 -0.86
C GLN A 237 -25.06 23.84 -2.23
N GLN A 238 -24.68 22.79 -2.97
CA GLN A 238 -25.17 22.54 -4.32
C GLN A 238 -25.53 21.07 -4.50
N ASP A 239 -26.36 20.78 -5.51
CA ASP A 239 -26.71 19.41 -5.88
C ASP A 239 -25.56 18.73 -6.65
N CYS A 240 -25.09 17.59 -6.15
CA CYS A 240 -24.00 16.84 -6.77
C CYS A 240 -24.37 16.24 -8.14
N SER A 241 -25.64 15.89 -8.36
CA SER A 241 -26.14 15.36 -9.63
C SER A 241 -26.23 16.45 -10.70
N GLU A 242 -26.58 17.68 -10.31
CA GLU A 242 -26.55 18.84 -11.20
C GLU A 242 -25.12 19.18 -11.61
N PHE A 243 -24.20 19.20 -10.64
CA PHE A 243 -22.77 19.40 -10.92
C PHE A 243 -22.21 18.33 -11.86
N LEU A 244 -22.50 17.05 -11.61
CA LEU A 244 -22.04 15.94 -12.45
C LEU A 244 -22.55 16.09 -13.89
N ARG A 245 -23.86 16.38 -14.06
CA ARG A 245 -24.46 16.54 -15.39
C ARG A 245 -23.78 17.68 -16.16
N PHE A 246 -23.69 18.85 -15.54
CA PHE A 246 -23.02 20.01 -16.14
C PHE A 246 -21.56 19.72 -16.51
N LEU A 247 -20.82 19.04 -15.62
CA LEU A 247 -19.42 18.72 -15.84
C LEU A 247 -19.25 17.77 -17.04
N VAL A 248 -20.03 16.68 -17.09
CA VAL A 248 -19.96 15.72 -18.19
C VAL A 248 -20.34 16.38 -19.52
N ASP A 249 -21.40 17.18 -19.53
CA ASP A 249 -21.83 17.92 -20.73
C ASP A 249 -20.72 18.89 -21.21
N SER A 250 -20.12 19.63 -20.27
CA SER A 250 -19.02 20.57 -20.58
C SER A 250 -17.80 19.85 -21.17
N LEU A 251 -17.39 18.72 -20.57
CA LEU A 251 -16.26 17.93 -21.08
C LEU A 251 -16.57 17.31 -22.45
N HIS A 252 -17.80 16.89 -22.68
CA HIS A 252 -18.25 16.32 -23.94
C HIS A 252 -18.24 17.34 -25.08
N GLU A 253 -18.78 18.53 -24.85
CA GLU A 253 -18.77 19.61 -25.84
C GLU A 253 -17.35 20.11 -26.14
N GLU A 254 -16.49 20.21 -25.13
CA GLU A 254 -15.07 20.53 -25.30
C GLU A 254 -14.34 19.46 -26.15
N HIS A 255 -14.58 18.18 -25.88
CA HIS A 255 -14.01 17.09 -26.66
C HIS A 255 -14.52 17.06 -28.11
N LYS A 256 -15.80 17.34 -28.36
CA LYS A 256 -16.34 17.49 -29.73
C LYS A 256 -15.67 18.65 -30.47
N ALA A 257 -15.55 19.81 -29.83
CA ALA A 257 -14.92 20.99 -30.42
C ALA A 257 -13.46 20.69 -30.82
N HIS A 258 -12.74 19.89 -30.03
CA HIS A 258 -11.38 19.46 -30.36
C HIS A 258 -11.28 18.41 -31.47
N ARG A 259 -12.28 17.53 -31.64
CA ARG A 259 -12.34 16.61 -32.79
C ARG A 259 -12.58 17.35 -34.10
N LEU A 260 -13.36 18.43 -34.07
CA LEU A 260 -13.61 19.29 -35.22
C LEU A 260 -12.37 20.12 -35.63
N TRP A 261 -11.35 20.21 -34.76
CA TRP A 261 -10.10 20.95 -35.01
C TRP A 261 -8.93 20.07 -35.47
N ARG A 262 -9.07 18.74 -35.48
CA ARG A 262 -8.13 17.89 -36.25
C ARG A 262 -8.64 17.82 -37.69
N PRO A 263 -7.97 18.45 -38.68
CA PRO A 263 -8.23 18.06 -40.06
C PRO A 263 -7.98 16.55 -40.16
N ALA A 264 -8.84 15.85 -40.91
CA ALA A 264 -8.66 14.43 -41.20
C ALA A 264 -7.20 14.24 -41.62
N ALA A 265 -6.48 13.36 -40.92
CA ALA A 265 -5.12 13.03 -41.31
C ALA A 265 -5.16 12.57 -42.78
N ASP A 266 -4.38 13.25 -43.63
CA ASP A 266 -4.27 12.91 -45.04
C ASP A 266 -3.89 11.42 -45.19
N PRO A 267 -4.49 10.72 -46.17
CA PRO A 267 -4.42 9.27 -46.32
C PRO A 267 -3.01 8.72 -46.61
#